data_AF-A0A5J4VI46-F1
#
_entry.id   AF-A0A5J4VI46-F1
#
_cell.length_a   1.000
_cell.length_b   1.000
_cell.length_c   1.000
_cell.angle_alpha   90.00
_cell.angle_beta   90.00
_cell.angle_gamma   90.00
#
_symmetry.space_group_name_H-M   'P 1'
#
loop_
_entity.id
_entity.type
_entity.pdbx_description
1 polymer ?
#
loop_
_entity_poly.entity_id
_entity_poly.type
_entity_poly.pdbx_seq_one_letter_code
_entity_poly.pdbx_strand_id
1 'polypeptide(L)'
;MRILLVTYSLTGNTLFVAESIGKVLKEKYGHIVTYVDAAQLIKAAKLGRVKSTTPVEKKLDCKELQDLRAQLAQADVLGLGCFVSCHLPEIGFEEIFDPKILASELLTNLKLFFTYTTHGALPHPVGDVLATIINNRSPQATYFGHLNIRTPENTAVLSPPKEYRDAWDEQEINKIDPFANQIGESLKDVKSVKASEFKKTTNNDYSQQLTVTNLTGFPTVDNSKCAKCGTCVRVCPYDAIKFGSSGFPEFDNDSCLGCNRCFNKCPRGAIDFPKVFGLSRCRYQKPDFTKVGVGDGKNSKGEIMKPLPSIEEIFARVGWKP
;
A
#
# COMPACT_ATOMS: atom_id res chain seq x y z
N MET A 1 0.15 24.05 -7.66
CA MET A 1 -1.04 23.17 -7.67
C MET A 1 -1.19 22.50 -6.32
N ARG A 2 -2.40 22.03 -6.00
CA ARG A 2 -2.69 21.22 -4.82
C ARG A 2 -2.64 19.74 -5.20
N ILE A 3 -1.71 19.02 -4.60
CA ILE A 3 -1.43 17.61 -4.90
C ILE A 3 -1.88 16.78 -3.70
N LEU A 4 -2.76 15.83 -3.96
CA LEU A 4 -3.23 14.88 -2.98
C LEU A 4 -2.62 13.51 -3.26
N LEU A 5 -1.92 12.96 -2.28
CA LEU A 5 -1.37 11.61 -2.33
C LEU A 5 -2.18 10.71 -1.41
N VAL A 6 -2.98 9.81 -1.99
CA VAL A 6 -3.76 8.83 -1.24
C VAL A 6 -3.00 7.50 -1.27
N THR A 7 -2.48 7.09 -0.12
CA THR A 7 -1.56 5.95 -0.03
C THR A 7 -2.09 4.89 0.93
N TYR A 8 -2.20 3.64 0.46
CA TYR A 8 -2.26 2.49 1.36
C TYR A 8 -0.84 1.98 1.60
N SER A 9 -0.36 2.03 2.84
CA SER A 9 0.92 1.41 3.19
C SER A 9 0.83 0.52 4.42
N LEU A 10 1.15 -0.76 4.23
CA LEU A 10 1.14 -1.76 5.29
C LEU A 10 2.31 -1.57 6.26
N THR A 11 3.52 -1.48 5.72
CA THR A 11 4.77 -1.38 6.48
C THR A 11 5.46 -0.04 6.35
N GLY A 12 4.95 0.84 5.48
CA GLY A 12 5.48 2.16 5.21
C GLY A 12 6.33 2.26 3.94
N ASN A 13 6.59 1.16 3.22
CA ASN A 13 7.36 1.20 1.96
C ASN A 13 6.68 2.11 0.91
N THR A 14 5.38 1.92 0.68
CA THR A 14 4.61 2.76 -0.24
C THR A 14 4.50 4.21 0.25
N LEU A 15 4.42 4.41 1.57
CA LEU A 15 4.42 5.75 2.17
C LEU A 15 5.75 6.47 1.89
N PHE A 16 6.88 5.77 1.99
CA PHE A 16 8.20 6.32 1.65
C PHE A 16 8.25 6.82 0.20
N VAL A 17 7.70 6.04 -0.74
CA VAL A 17 7.62 6.44 -2.16
C VAL A 17 6.77 7.70 -2.31
N ALA A 18 5.59 7.74 -1.66
CA ALA A 18 4.70 8.91 -1.68
C ALA A 18 5.40 10.16 -1.10
N GLU A 19 6.03 10.04 0.07
CA GLU A 19 6.75 11.12 0.74
C GLU A 19 7.91 11.64 -0.11
N SER A 20 8.65 10.74 -0.78
CA SER A 20 9.76 11.11 -1.66
C SER A 20 9.28 11.88 -2.90
N ILE A 21 8.22 11.40 -3.57
CA ILE A 21 7.59 12.13 -4.69
C ILE A 21 7.11 13.51 -4.23
N GLY A 22 6.38 13.53 -3.11
CA GLY A 22 5.81 14.76 -2.56
C GLY A 22 6.88 15.77 -2.13
N LYS A 23 8.01 15.33 -1.59
CA LYS A 23 9.15 16.19 -1.25
C LYS A 23 9.67 16.94 -2.48
N VAL A 24 9.93 16.23 -3.58
CA VAL A 24 10.39 16.85 -4.84
C VAL A 24 9.36 17.88 -5.34
N LEU A 25 8.08 17.49 -5.41
CA LEU A 25 7.01 18.37 -5.90
C LEU A 25 6.81 19.61 -5.02
N LYS A 26 7.01 19.49 -3.70
CA LYS A 26 6.92 20.61 -2.77
C LYS A 26 8.14 21.52 -2.83
N GLU A 27 9.34 20.97 -2.64
CA GLU A 27 10.56 21.73 -2.44
C GLU A 27 11.10 22.33 -3.74
N LYS A 28 11.06 21.57 -4.84
CA LYS A 28 11.59 22.01 -6.13
C LYS A 28 10.57 22.75 -6.99
N TYR A 29 9.29 22.39 -6.89
CA TYR A 29 8.23 22.92 -7.75
C TYR A 29 7.21 23.81 -7.01
N GLY A 30 7.36 24.00 -5.69
CA GLY A 30 6.51 24.91 -4.91
C GLY A 30 5.04 24.49 -4.82
N HIS A 31 4.73 23.20 -5.00
CA HIS A 31 3.36 22.70 -4.90
C HIS A 31 2.94 22.45 -3.45
N ILE A 32 1.64 22.51 -3.20
CA ILE A 32 1.06 22.16 -1.89
C ILE A 32 0.78 20.66 -1.94
N VAL A 33 1.49 19.88 -1.13
CA VAL A 33 1.34 18.42 -1.10
C VAL A 33 0.67 18.00 0.21
N THR A 34 -0.36 17.17 0.08
CA THR A 34 -1.14 16.61 1.19
C THR A 34 -1.18 15.10 1.07
N TYR A 35 -1.20 14.41 2.21
CA TYR A 35 -1.11 12.95 2.29
C TYR A 35 -2.31 12.39 3.03
N VAL A 36 -2.87 11.30 2.52
CA VAL A 36 -3.98 10.58 3.12
C VAL A 36 -3.62 9.12 3.29
N ASP A 37 -3.72 8.63 4.53
CA ASP A 37 -3.53 7.22 4.88
C ASP A 37 -4.81 6.42 4.58
N ALA A 38 -4.80 5.68 3.48
CA ALA A 38 -5.94 4.88 3.07
C ALA A 38 -6.30 3.77 4.07
N ALA A 39 -5.35 3.29 4.87
CA ALA A 39 -5.64 2.30 5.89
C ALA A 39 -6.50 2.87 7.03
N GLN A 40 -6.34 4.16 7.35
CA GLN A 40 -7.20 4.86 8.31
C GLN A 40 -8.61 5.06 7.74
N LEU A 41 -8.73 5.40 6.46
CA LEU A 41 -10.02 5.49 5.77
C LEU A 41 -10.78 4.17 5.80
N ILE A 42 -10.12 3.08 5.38
CA ILE A 42 -10.70 1.73 5.35
C ILE A 42 -11.17 1.31 6.73
N LYS A 43 -10.37 1.58 7.76
CA LYS A 43 -10.74 1.32 9.15
C LYS A 43 -11.96 2.12 9.57
N ALA A 44 -11.89 3.44 9.45
CA ALA A 44 -12.92 4.36 9.93
C ALA A 44 -14.26 4.15 9.24
N ALA A 45 -14.24 3.88 7.93
CA ALA A 45 -15.42 3.67 7.11
C ALA A 45 -15.89 2.20 7.05
N LYS A 46 -15.14 1.28 7.67
CA LYS A 46 -15.39 -0.18 7.65
C LYS A 46 -15.46 -0.75 6.23
N LEU A 47 -14.51 -0.38 5.38
CA LEU A 47 -14.39 -0.89 4.01
C LEU A 47 -13.64 -2.23 3.97
N GLY A 48 -13.78 -2.98 2.88
CA GLY A 48 -13.00 -4.19 2.61
C GLY A 48 -13.37 -5.41 3.46
N ARG A 49 -14.57 -5.46 4.05
CA ARG A 49 -14.97 -6.52 5.01
C ARG A 49 -15.63 -7.71 4.32
N VAL A 50 -14.90 -8.32 3.39
CA VAL A 50 -15.43 -9.29 2.41
C VAL A 50 -15.65 -10.73 2.95
N LYS A 51 -15.06 -11.08 4.10
CA LYS A 51 -15.19 -12.43 4.68
C LYS A 51 -16.36 -12.60 5.64
N SER A 52 -16.94 -11.49 6.13
CA SER A 52 -18.05 -11.54 7.08
C SER A 52 -19.33 -12.00 6.36
N THR A 53 -19.96 -13.06 6.86
CA THR A 53 -21.30 -13.50 6.42
C THR A 53 -22.39 -12.52 6.86
N THR A 54 -22.09 -11.69 7.87
CA THR A 54 -22.98 -10.63 8.33
C THR A 54 -22.69 -9.34 7.58
N PRO A 55 -23.71 -8.68 6.99
CA PRO A 55 -23.53 -7.36 6.38
C PRO A 55 -22.93 -6.39 7.40
N VAL A 56 -21.75 -5.85 7.08
CA VAL A 56 -21.13 -4.79 7.89
C VAL A 56 -21.68 -3.46 7.41
N GLU A 57 -22.40 -2.75 8.27
CA GLU A 57 -22.84 -1.40 7.98
C GLU A 57 -21.63 -0.46 7.82
N LYS A 58 -21.47 0.10 6.62
CA LYS A 58 -20.38 1.02 6.30
C LYS A 58 -20.60 2.33 7.05
N LYS A 59 -19.54 2.88 7.63
CA LYS A 59 -19.59 4.16 8.35
C LYS A 59 -19.15 5.30 7.45
N LEU A 60 -20.01 5.69 6.50
CA LEU A 60 -19.64 6.64 5.44
C LEU A 60 -19.58 8.12 5.89
N ASP A 61 -20.05 8.41 7.10
CA ASP A 61 -20.00 9.73 7.75
C ASP A 61 -18.90 9.83 8.82
N CYS A 62 -17.76 9.20 8.57
CA CYS A 62 -16.59 9.34 9.44
C CYS A 62 -15.76 10.58 9.08
N LYS A 63 -15.05 11.13 10.08
CA LYS A 63 -14.17 12.29 9.92
C LYS A 63 -13.15 12.08 8.80
N GLU A 64 -12.57 10.89 8.70
CA GLU A 64 -11.55 10.56 7.72
C GLU A 64 -12.08 10.68 6.29
N LEU A 65 -13.31 10.20 6.02
CA LEU A 65 -13.94 10.38 4.70
C LEU A 65 -14.35 11.83 4.45
N GLN A 66 -14.82 12.56 5.46
CA GLN A 66 -15.11 13.99 5.33
C GLN A 66 -13.83 14.78 4.96
N ASP A 67 -12.71 14.49 5.62
CA ASP A 67 -11.40 15.09 5.33
C ASP A 67 -10.92 14.75 3.92
N LEU A 68 -11.08 13.49 3.48
CA LEU A 68 -10.75 13.07 2.11
C LEU A 68 -11.58 13.85 1.09
N ARG A 69 -12.91 13.96 1.30
CA ARG A 69 -13.81 14.70 0.40
C ARG A 69 -13.40 16.17 0.29
N ALA A 70 -13.08 16.80 1.42
CA ALA A 70 -12.63 18.20 1.46
C ALA A 70 -11.31 18.41 0.71
N GLN A 71 -10.36 17.48 0.84
CA GLN A 71 -9.08 17.53 0.13
C GLN A 71 -9.25 17.30 -1.38
N LEU A 72 -10.05 16.31 -1.79
CA LEU A 72 -10.31 16.01 -3.20
C LEU A 72 -11.01 17.17 -3.91
N ALA A 73 -11.99 17.80 -3.28
CA ALA A 73 -12.68 18.96 -3.84
C ALA A 73 -11.73 20.11 -4.22
N GLN A 74 -10.54 20.15 -3.62
CA GLN A 74 -9.53 21.19 -3.84
C GLN A 74 -8.30 20.68 -4.60
N ALA A 75 -8.20 19.39 -4.90
CA ALA A 75 -7.02 18.80 -5.53
C ALA A 75 -7.00 19.10 -7.04
N ASP A 76 -5.85 19.57 -7.53
CA ASP A 76 -5.56 19.66 -8.96
C ASP A 76 -4.96 18.35 -9.49
N VAL A 77 -4.22 17.64 -8.62
CA VAL A 77 -3.45 16.46 -8.97
C VAL A 77 -3.69 15.37 -7.93
N LEU A 78 -3.91 14.14 -8.39
CA LEU A 78 -4.11 12.98 -7.54
C LEU A 78 -3.05 11.90 -7.80
N GLY A 79 -2.31 11.52 -6.76
CA GLY A 79 -1.44 10.35 -6.78
C GLY A 79 -2.04 9.23 -5.95
N LEU A 80 -2.30 8.06 -6.56
CA LEU A 80 -2.75 6.87 -5.84
C LEU A 80 -1.62 5.87 -5.70
N GLY A 81 -1.43 5.32 -4.50
CA GLY A 81 -0.51 4.22 -4.36
C GLY A 81 -0.83 3.21 -3.30
N CYS A 82 -0.48 1.97 -3.58
CA CYS A 82 -0.58 0.86 -2.66
C CYS A 82 0.53 -0.16 -2.92
N PHE A 83 0.65 -1.16 -2.06
CA PHE A 83 1.45 -2.33 -2.39
C PHE A 83 0.66 -3.30 -3.28
N VAL A 84 1.37 -4.22 -3.94
CA VAL A 84 0.77 -5.30 -4.73
C VAL A 84 0.42 -6.48 -3.83
N SER A 85 -0.84 -6.91 -3.83
CA SER A 85 -1.34 -8.07 -3.08
C SER A 85 -2.02 -9.04 -4.05
N CYS A 86 -1.41 -10.20 -4.31
CA CYS A 86 -1.88 -11.19 -5.30
C CYS A 86 -2.51 -10.51 -6.52
N HIS A 87 -1.71 -9.71 -7.24
CA HIS A 87 -2.12 -9.09 -8.49
C HIS A 87 -3.12 -7.92 -8.42
N LEU A 88 -3.60 -7.56 -7.24
CA LEU A 88 -4.60 -6.52 -7.01
C LEU A 88 -4.15 -5.49 -5.96
N PRO A 89 -4.82 -4.34 -5.85
CA PRO A 89 -4.72 -3.47 -4.69
C PRO A 89 -5.05 -4.22 -3.40
N GLU A 90 -4.70 -3.65 -2.25
CA GLU A 90 -5.19 -4.20 -0.98
C GLU A 90 -6.72 -4.05 -0.85
N ILE A 91 -7.37 -5.08 -0.32
CA ILE A 91 -8.82 -5.12 -0.14
C ILE A 91 -9.34 -3.84 0.56
N GLY A 92 -10.37 -3.23 -0.02
CA GLY A 92 -10.99 -2.01 0.47
C GLY A 92 -10.35 -0.72 -0.07
N PHE A 93 -9.16 -0.74 -0.69
CA PHE A 93 -8.55 0.48 -1.22
C PHE A 93 -9.30 1.04 -2.43
N GLU A 94 -9.67 0.19 -3.39
CA GLU A 94 -10.51 0.58 -4.52
C GLU A 94 -11.91 1.06 -4.08
N GLU A 95 -12.43 0.48 -2.99
CA GLU A 95 -13.77 0.74 -2.48
C GLU A 95 -13.93 2.20 -2.03
N ILE A 96 -12.84 2.85 -1.59
CA ILE A 96 -12.82 4.29 -1.28
C ILE A 96 -13.32 5.12 -2.47
N PHE A 97 -13.04 4.68 -3.69
CA PHE A 97 -13.38 5.37 -4.93
C PHE A 97 -14.64 4.79 -5.60
N ASP A 98 -15.42 3.97 -4.91
CA ASP A 98 -16.75 3.56 -5.37
C ASP A 98 -17.69 4.79 -5.43
N PRO A 99 -18.51 4.95 -6.48
CA PRO A 99 -19.45 6.07 -6.60
C PRO A 99 -20.42 6.25 -5.43
N LYS A 100 -20.75 5.17 -4.71
CA LYS A 100 -21.61 5.19 -3.53
C LYS A 100 -20.89 5.71 -2.28
N ILE A 101 -19.57 5.72 -2.28
CA ILE A 101 -18.74 6.15 -1.13
C ILE A 101 -18.20 7.56 -1.36
N LEU A 102 -17.71 7.80 -2.58
CA LEU A 102 -17.12 9.04 -3.01
C LEU A 102 -17.79 9.50 -4.31
N ALA A 103 -18.45 10.65 -4.27
CA ALA A 103 -19.18 11.23 -5.41
C ALA A 103 -18.23 11.68 -6.53
N SER A 104 -18.66 11.61 -7.81
CA SER A 104 -17.77 11.86 -8.97
C SER A 104 -17.40 13.32 -9.11
N GLU A 105 -18.27 14.20 -8.65
CA GLU A 105 -18.13 15.65 -8.65
C GLU A 105 -16.87 16.08 -7.91
N LEU A 106 -16.45 15.32 -6.89
CA LEU A 106 -15.24 15.58 -6.11
C LEU A 106 -13.94 15.37 -6.90
N LEU A 107 -14.01 14.70 -8.04
CA LEU A 107 -12.85 14.43 -8.90
C LEU A 107 -12.81 15.36 -10.13
N THR A 108 -13.81 16.23 -10.30
CA THR A 108 -13.94 17.08 -11.49
C THR A 108 -12.81 18.10 -11.65
N ASN A 109 -12.23 18.56 -10.54
CA ASN A 109 -11.12 19.51 -10.51
C ASN A 109 -9.76 18.89 -10.87
N LEU A 110 -9.67 17.56 -10.93
CA LEU A 110 -8.43 16.88 -11.28
C LEU A 110 -8.04 17.19 -12.73
N LYS A 111 -6.80 17.66 -12.89
CA LYS A 111 -6.17 17.95 -14.18
C LYS A 111 -5.23 16.82 -14.59
N LEU A 112 -4.57 16.21 -13.60
CA LEU A 112 -3.58 15.16 -13.80
C LEU A 112 -3.69 14.14 -12.68
N PHE A 113 -3.47 12.86 -12.99
CA PHE A 113 -3.31 11.84 -11.97
C PHE A 113 -2.22 10.84 -12.35
N PHE A 114 -1.65 10.19 -11.35
CA PHE A 114 -0.62 9.18 -11.53
C PHE A 114 -0.77 8.09 -10.48
N THR A 115 -0.14 6.95 -10.74
CA THR A 115 -0.17 5.82 -9.81
C THR A 115 1.25 5.44 -9.41
N TYR A 116 1.42 4.93 -8.19
CA TYR A 116 2.69 4.41 -7.74
C TYR A 116 2.48 3.16 -6.88
N THR A 117 3.23 2.10 -7.11
CA THR A 117 3.09 0.86 -6.36
C THR A 117 4.41 0.40 -5.78
N THR A 118 4.30 -0.40 -4.73
CA THR A 118 5.43 -1.15 -4.19
C THR A 118 5.18 -2.64 -4.25
N HIS A 119 6.19 -3.43 -4.56
CA HIS A 119 6.10 -4.89 -4.51
C HIS A 119 7.33 -5.53 -3.89
N GLY A 120 7.17 -6.78 -3.46
CA GLY A 120 8.27 -7.66 -3.11
C GLY A 120 8.67 -8.49 -4.32
N ALA A 121 8.53 -9.81 -4.22
CA ALA A 121 8.99 -10.74 -5.26
C ALA A 121 8.16 -10.73 -6.57
N LEU A 122 6.94 -10.17 -6.55
CA LEU A 122 5.99 -10.27 -7.66
C LEU A 122 5.56 -8.88 -8.17
N PRO A 123 6.05 -8.41 -9.33
CA PRO A 123 5.49 -7.23 -9.99
C PRO A 123 4.12 -7.56 -10.61
N HIS A 124 3.22 -6.57 -10.71
CA HIS A 124 1.92 -6.75 -11.37
C HIS A 124 1.25 -5.40 -11.72
N PRO A 125 0.31 -5.30 -12.69
CA PRO A 125 -0.31 -4.05 -13.11
C PRO A 125 -1.39 -3.58 -12.14
N VAL A 126 -1.09 -3.55 -10.85
CA VAL A 126 -1.93 -2.84 -9.86
C VAL A 126 -2.01 -1.36 -10.20
N GLY A 127 -0.95 -0.78 -10.78
CA GLY A 127 -0.97 0.55 -11.37
C GLY A 127 -2.09 0.75 -12.40
N ASP A 128 -2.33 -0.24 -13.28
CA ASP A 128 -3.38 -0.16 -14.29
C ASP A 128 -4.78 -0.29 -13.68
N VAL A 129 -4.93 -1.08 -12.61
CA VAL A 129 -6.19 -1.17 -11.85
C VAL A 129 -6.53 0.20 -11.25
N LEU A 130 -5.57 0.83 -10.56
CA LEU A 130 -5.75 2.15 -9.97
C LEU A 130 -6.00 3.22 -11.04
N ALA A 131 -5.29 3.14 -12.16
CA ALA A 131 -5.47 4.06 -13.28
C ALA A 131 -6.87 3.93 -13.89
N THR A 132 -7.36 2.70 -14.05
CA THR A 132 -8.72 2.41 -14.54
C THR A 132 -9.79 3.01 -13.63
N ILE A 133 -9.64 2.86 -12.31
CA ILE A 133 -10.59 3.41 -11.33
C ILE A 133 -10.72 4.92 -11.51
N ILE A 134 -9.62 5.66 -11.53
CA ILE A 134 -9.67 7.12 -11.65
C ILE A 134 -10.09 7.56 -13.05
N ASN A 135 -9.57 6.94 -14.10
CA ASN A 135 -9.93 7.30 -15.48
C ASN A 135 -11.45 7.17 -15.73
N ASN A 136 -12.08 6.14 -15.16
CA ASN A 136 -13.53 5.95 -15.29
C ASN A 136 -14.35 6.99 -14.51
N ARG A 137 -13.77 7.59 -13.46
CA ARG A 137 -14.43 8.56 -12.58
C ARG A 137 -14.12 10.01 -12.96
N SER A 138 -13.01 10.25 -13.65
CA SER A 138 -12.47 11.57 -13.98
C SER A 138 -11.81 11.55 -15.38
N PRO A 139 -12.58 11.30 -16.46
CA PRO A 139 -12.04 11.14 -17.81
C PRO A 139 -11.37 12.41 -18.39
N GLN A 140 -11.62 13.57 -17.80
CA GLN A 140 -11.00 14.85 -18.16
C GLN A 140 -9.59 15.03 -17.58
N ALA A 141 -9.21 14.24 -16.57
CA ALA A 141 -7.88 14.29 -15.98
C ALA A 141 -6.90 13.47 -16.81
N THR A 142 -5.73 14.03 -17.09
CA THR A 142 -4.67 13.34 -17.84
C THR A 142 -3.99 12.30 -16.96
N TYR A 143 -3.96 11.04 -17.41
CA TYR A 143 -3.13 10.03 -16.76
C TYR A 143 -1.67 10.26 -17.13
N PHE A 144 -0.85 10.64 -16.15
CA PHE A 144 0.57 10.91 -16.37
C PHE A 144 1.38 9.62 -16.54
N GLY A 145 1.09 8.59 -15.74
CA GLY A 145 1.82 7.34 -15.80
C GLY A 145 1.92 6.64 -14.45
N HIS A 146 2.75 5.61 -14.43
CA HIS A 146 2.92 4.70 -13.30
C HIS A 146 4.38 4.62 -12.84
N LEU A 147 4.59 4.61 -11.53
CA LEU A 147 5.87 4.28 -10.91
C LEU A 147 5.76 2.99 -10.10
N ASN A 148 6.46 1.94 -10.51
CA ASN A 148 6.53 0.70 -9.74
C ASN A 148 7.90 0.59 -9.07
N ILE A 149 7.93 0.33 -7.77
CA ILE A 149 9.15 0.23 -6.96
C ILE A 149 9.19 -1.11 -6.23
N ARG A 150 10.24 -1.86 -6.46
CA ARG A 150 10.55 -3.05 -5.69
C ARG A 150 11.15 -2.68 -4.36
N THR A 151 10.57 -3.23 -3.31
CA THR A 151 10.88 -2.94 -1.92
C THR A 151 11.15 -4.24 -1.15
N PRO A 152 11.74 -4.16 0.05
CA PRO A 152 11.89 -5.30 0.93
C PRO A 152 10.58 -6.10 1.07
N GLU A 153 10.65 -7.42 0.90
CA GLU A 153 9.50 -8.31 1.09
C GLU A 153 9.10 -8.32 2.57
N ASN A 154 7.82 -8.08 2.81
CA ASN A 154 7.26 -7.91 4.15
C ASN A 154 6.13 -8.91 4.46
N THR A 155 5.78 -9.75 3.49
CA THR A 155 4.80 -10.84 3.63
C THR A 155 5.52 -12.12 4.03
N ALA A 156 5.14 -12.64 5.19
CA ALA A 156 5.80 -13.79 5.82
C ALA A 156 5.83 -15.03 4.90
N VAL A 157 4.73 -15.32 4.19
CA VAL A 157 4.58 -16.53 3.34
C VAL A 157 5.54 -16.56 2.15
N LEU A 158 5.91 -15.40 1.61
CA LEU A 158 6.69 -15.29 0.37
C LEU A 158 8.11 -14.76 0.61
N SER A 159 8.54 -14.67 1.88
CA SER A 159 9.82 -14.08 2.24
C SER A 159 10.99 -14.83 1.58
N PRO A 160 11.72 -14.20 0.63
CA PRO A 160 12.89 -14.80 -0.01
C PRO A 160 14.04 -14.92 1.01
N PRO A 161 15.20 -15.52 0.64
CA PRO A 161 16.39 -15.52 1.48
C PRO A 161 16.72 -14.13 2.02
N LYS A 162 17.30 -14.06 3.22
CA LYS A 162 17.54 -12.81 3.99
C LYS A 162 18.16 -11.68 3.15
N GLU A 163 19.10 -12.03 2.27
CA GLU A 163 19.80 -11.11 1.36
C GLU A 163 18.90 -10.41 0.33
N TYR A 164 17.72 -10.96 0.03
CA TYR A 164 16.73 -10.37 -0.88
C TYR A 164 15.53 -9.75 -0.16
N ARG A 165 15.27 -10.19 1.07
CA ARG A 165 14.11 -9.79 1.86
C ARG A 165 14.24 -8.38 2.43
N ASP A 166 15.43 -8.02 2.92
CA ASP A 166 15.59 -6.85 3.80
C ASP A 166 15.99 -5.56 3.09
N ALA A 167 16.07 -5.54 1.75
CA ALA A 167 16.66 -4.41 1.06
C ALA A 167 15.89 -3.95 -0.19
N TRP A 168 16.17 -2.71 -0.60
CA TRP A 168 15.49 -2.02 -1.71
C TRP A 168 16.24 -2.25 -3.01
N ASP A 169 15.51 -2.29 -4.11
CA ASP A 169 16.14 -2.29 -5.44
C ASP A 169 16.70 -0.89 -5.75
N GLU A 170 18.02 -0.78 -5.84
CA GLU A 170 18.69 0.51 -6.08
C GLU A 170 18.30 1.10 -7.44
N GLN A 171 18.16 0.28 -8.48
CA GLN A 171 17.82 0.79 -9.80
C GLN A 171 16.39 1.33 -9.83
N GLU A 172 15.47 0.69 -9.09
CA GLU A 172 14.09 1.16 -9.03
C GLU A 172 13.91 2.34 -8.09
N ILE A 173 14.51 2.34 -6.89
CA ILE A 173 14.39 3.47 -5.96
C ILE A 173 14.98 4.76 -6.57
N ASN A 174 16.01 4.65 -7.39
CA ASN A 174 16.59 5.78 -8.12
C ASN A 174 15.67 6.34 -9.22
N LYS A 175 14.54 5.69 -9.54
CA LYS A 175 13.51 6.21 -10.47
C LYS A 175 12.54 7.18 -9.79
N ILE A 176 12.46 7.21 -8.46
CA ILE A 176 11.50 8.03 -7.72
C ILE A 176 11.70 9.52 -8.04
N ASP A 177 12.92 10.02 -7.88
CA ASP A 177 13.22 11.44 -8.13
C ASP A 177 13.03 11.82 -9.61
N PRO A 178 13.56 11.08 -10.60
CA PRO A 178 13.26 11.32 -12.01
C PRO A 178 11.76 11.37 -12.31
N PHE A 179 10.98 10.43 -11.79
CA PHE A 179 9.53 10.40 -11.98
C PHE A 179 8.85 11.64 -11.39
N ALA A 180 9.20 12.01 -10.15
CA ALA A 180 8.66 13.19 -9.51
C ALA A 180 9.06 14.50 -10.22
N ASN A 181 10.29 14.57 -10.74
CA ASN A 181 10.74 15.69 -11.56
C ASN A 181 9.94 15.80 -12.87
N GLN A 182 9.71 14.68 -13.56
CA GLN A 182 8.91 14.68 -14.78
C GLN A 182 7.47 15.16 -14.50
N ILE A 183 6.86 14.73 -13.39
CA ILE A 183 5.56 15.27 -12.95
C ILE A 183 5.66 16.78 -12.75
N GLY A 184 6.62 17.25 -11.95
CA GLY A 184 6.77 18.66 -11.63
C GLY A 184 6.96 19.55 -12.88
N GLU A 185 7.74 19.08 -13.86
CA GLU A 185 7.89 19.76 -15.15
C GLU A 185 6.57 19.77 -15.93
N SER A 186 5.87 18.63 -16.01
CA SER A 186 4.57 18.51 -16.68
C SER A 186 3.49 19.39 -16.05
N LEU A 187 3.56 19.69 -14.75
CA LEU A 187 2.61 20.57 -14.08
C LEU A 187 2.77 22.06 -14.44
N LYS A 188 3.86 22.45 -15.13
CA LYS A 188 4.03 23.82 -15.67
C LYS A 188 3.07 24.10 -16.83
N ASP A 189 2.75 23.06 -17.62
CA ASP A 189 1.76 23.12 -18.70
C ASP A 189 1.06 21.77 -18.86
N VAL A 190 0.06 21.52 -18.01
CA VAL A 190 -0.67 20.23 -18.00
C VAL A 190 -1.38 19.95 -19.32
N LYS A 191 -1.73 20.98 -20.10
CA LYS A 191 -2.48 20.83 -21.36
C LYS A 191 -1.64 20.20 -22.46
N SER A 192 -0.31 20.30 -22.40
CA SER A 192 0.59 19.66 -23.37
C SER A 192 1.00 18.24 -22.97
N VAL A 193 0.62 17.78 -21.78
CA VAL A 193 0.92 16.43 -21.30
C VAL A 193 0.09 15.42 -22.09
N LYS A 194 0.76 14.51 -22.79
CA LYS A 194 0.10 13.36 -23.43
C LYS A 194 -0.23 12.32 -22.36
N ALA A 195 -1.45 11.79 -22.41
CA ALA A 195 -1.84 10.70 -21.52
C ALA A 195 -0.99 9.46 -21.80
N SER A 196 -0.46 8.87 -20.74
CA SER A 196 0.18 7.56 -20.81
C SER A 196 -0.85 6.46 -21.08
N GLU A 197 -0.42 5.40 -21.76
CA GLU A 197 -1.25 4.22 -21.97
C GLU A 197 -1.27 3.34 -20.71
N PHE A 198 -2.38 2.62 -20.51
CA PHE A 198 -2.51 1.59 -19.48
C PHE A 198 -3.54 0.55 -19.92
N LYS A 199 -3.41 -0.68 -19.42
CA LYS A 199 -4.36 -1.75 -19.75
C LYS A 199 -5.61 -1.61 -18.89
N LYS A 200 -6.72 -1.18 -19.48
CA LYS A 200 -8.01 -1.12 -18.75
C LYS A 200 -8.36 -2.50 -18.18
N THR A 201 -8.67 -2.53 -16.88
CA THR A 201 -9.11 -3.75 -16.19
C THR A 201 -10.61 -3.73 -15.97
N THR A 202 -11.26 -4.88 -16.12
CA THR A 202 -12.67 -5.08 -15.80
C THR A 202 -12.77 -6.31 -14.92
N ASN A 203 -13.42 -6.17 -13.76
CA ASN A 203 -13.62 -7.21 -12.74
C ASN A 203 -12.35 -7.62 -11.97
N ASN A 204 -12.18 -7.04 -10.78
CA ASN A 204 -11.13 -7.44 -9.84
C ASN A 204 -11.63 -8.64 -9.01
N ASP A 205 -10.97 -9.79 -9.12
CA ASP A 205 -11.29 -10.99 -8.33
C ASP A 205 -10.31 -11.17 -7.16
N TYR A 206 -10.78 -10.89 -5.95
CA TYR A 206 -10.01 -11.00 -4.71
C TYR A 206 -9.94 -12.42 -4.14
N SER A 207 -10.53 -13.42 -4.80
CA SER A 207 -10.55 -14.83 -4.35
C SER A 207 -9.13 -15.36 -4.04
N GLN A 208 -8.13 -14.98 -4.84
CA GLN A 208 -6.74 -15.37 -4.64
C GLN A 208 -6.15 -14.78 -3.36
N GLN A 209 -6.36 -13.49 -3.09
CA GLN A 209 -5.89 -12.86 -1.83
C GLN A 209 -6.51 -13.54 -0.60
N LEU A 210 -7.81 -13.85 -0.66
CA LEU A 210 -8.51 -14.56 0.40
C LEU A 210 -7.98 -15.99 0.59
N THR A 211 -7.64 -16.67 -0.50
CA THR A 211 -7.05 -18.01 -0.46
C THR A 211 -5.66 -18.00 0.18
N VAL A 212 -4.78 -17.07 -0.24
CA VAL A 212 -3.43 -16.91 0.33
C VAL A 212 -3.47 -16.61 1.82
N THR A 213 -4.46 -15.83 2.27
CA THR A 213 -4.67 -15.56 3.69
C THR A 213 -4.84 -16.87 4.49
N ASN A 214 -5.58 -17.85 3.97
CA ASN A 214 -5.84 -19.11 4.68
C ASN A 214 -4.58 -19.99 4.81
N LEU A 215 -3.60 -19.82 3.92
CA LEU A 215 -2.32 -20.53 3.98
C LEU A 215 -1.45 -20.07 5.15
N THR A 216 -1.54 -18.80 5.55
CA THR A 216 -0.79 -18.23 6.69
C THR A 216 -1.24 -18.78 8.05
N GLY A 217 -2.47 -19.28 8.14
CA GLY A 217 -3.14 -19.60 9.40
C GLY A 217 -3.63 -18.36 10.15
N PHE A 218 -4.31 -18.59 11.28
CA PHE A 218 -4.79 -17.50 12.12
C PHE A 218 -3.71 -17.03 13.09
N PRO A 219 -3.61 -15.72 13.35
CA PRO A 219 -2.63 -15.17 14.28
C PRO A 219 -2.87 -15.69 15.71
N THR A 220 -1.78 -15.95 16.43
CA THR A 220 -1.79 -16.34 17.84
C THR A 220 -1.01 -15.34 18.69
N VAL A 221 -1.28 -15.33 20.01
CA VAL A 221 -0.58 -14.48 20.98
C VAL A 221 0.20 -15.34 21.97
N ASP A 222 1.49 -15.04 22.11
CA ASP A 222 2.34 -15.52 23.20
C ASP A 222 2.11 -14.62 24.44
N ASN A 223 1.31 -15.12 25.37
CA ASN A 223 0.94 -14.42 26.59
C ASN A 223 2.15 -14.10 27.48
N SER A 224 3.24 -14.86 27.40
CA SER A 224 4.46 -14.61 28.19
C SER A 224 5.23 -13.37 27.70
N LYS A 225 5.10 -13.01 26.43
CA LYS A 225 5.74 -11.84 25.81
C LYS A 225 4.84 -10.61 25.78
N CYS A 226 3.53 -10.83 25.73
CA CYS A 226 2.54 -9.78 25.50
C CYS A 226 2.47 -8.79 26.66
N ALA A 227 2.83 -7.53 26.39
CA ALA A 227 2.73 -6.44 27.35
C ALA A 227 1.34 -5.76 27.39
N LYS A 228 0.31 -6.34 26.74
CA LYS A 228 -1.05 -5.78 26.67
C LYS A 228 -1.14 -4.31 26.22
N CYS A 229 -0.17 -3.86 25.41
CA CYS A 229 -0.04 -2.45 25.00
C CYS A 229 -1.04 -1.97 23.94
N GLY A 230 -1.81 -2.88 23.35
CA GLY A 230 -2.85 -2.55 22.34
C GLY A 230 -2.33 -2.14 20.97
N THR A 231 -1.03 -2.22 20.69
CA THR A 231 -0.48 -1.83 19.36
C THR A 231 -1.14 -2.62 18.23
N CYS A 232 -1.35 -3.92 18.39
CA CYS A 232 -2.02 -4.75 17.39
C CYS A 232 -3.45 -4.27 17.08
N VAL A 233 -4.23 -3.97 18.12
CA VAL A 233 -5.60 -3.43 18.00
C VAL A 233 -5.61 -2.10 17.24
N ARG A 234 -4.69 -1.18 17.60
CA ARG A 234 -4.63 0.13 16.94
C ARG A 234 -4.27 0.02 15.46
N VAL A 235 -3.28 -0.81 15.11
CA VAL A 235 -2.78 -0.90 13.73
C VAL A 235 -3.63 -1.77 12.82
N CYS A 236 -4.56 -2.57 13.32
CA CYS A 236 -5.43 -3.39 12.47
C CYS A 236 -6.39 -2.48 11.68
N PRO A 237 -6.31 -2.43 10.34
CA PRO A 237 -7.25 -1.64 9.52
C PRO A 237 -8.62 -2.31 9.45
N TYR A 238 -8.69 -3.60 9.79
CA TYR A 238 -9.89 -4.39 9.75
C TYR A 238 -10.49 -4.66 11.13
N ASP A 239 -10.16 -3.89 12.18
CA ASP A 239 -10.71 -4.06 13.55
C ASP A 239 -10.84 -5.52 14.03
N ALA A 240 -9.99 -6.40 13.52
CA ALA A 240 -10.13 -7.85 13.68
C ALA A 240 -9.51 -8.31 15.00
N ILE A 241 -9.20 -7.37 15.89
CA ILE A 241 -8.46 -7.61 17.12
C ILE A 241 -9.10 -6.77 18.22
N LYS A 242 -9.50 -7.43 19.31
CA LYS A 242 -10.03 -6.78 20.52
C LYS A 242 -9.34 -7.35 21.76
N PHE A 243 -9.46 -6.69 22.90
CA PHE A 243 -9.06 -7.32 24.15
C PHE A 243 -10.17 -8.27 24.63
N GLY A 244 -9.77 -9.51 24.91
CA GLY A 244 -10.62 -10.54 25.48
C GLY A 244 -10.84 -10.38 26.98
N SER A 245 -11.64 -11.28 27.55
CA SER A 245 -11.89 -11.34 28.99
C SER A 245 -10.64 -11.63 29.82
N SER A 246 -9.67 -12.34 29.24
CA SER A 246 -8.34 -12.61 29.84
C SER A 246 -7.41 -11.38 29.84
N GLY A 247 -7.83 -10.28 29.20
CA GLY A 247 -7.03 -9.07 29.00
C GLY A 247 -5.92 -9.24 27.95
N PHE A 248 -5.89 -10.33 27.19
CA PHE A 248 -5.02 -10.51 26.03
C PHE A 248 -5.76 -10.19 24.73
N PRO A 249 -5.04 -9.82 23.65
CA PRO A 249 -5.66 -9.65 22.33
C PRO A 249 -6.27 -10.95 21.81
N GLU A 250 -7.52 -10.88 21.35
CA GLU A 250 -8.26 -11.93 20.68
C GLU A 250 -8.55 -11.51 19.25
N PHE A 251 -8.47 -12.46 18.32
CA PHE A 251 -8.62 -12.21 16.89
C PHE A 251 -9.98 -12.72 16.39
N ASP A 252 -10.67 -11.87 15.65
CA ASP A 252 -11.78 -12.26 14.81
C ASP A 252 -11.22 -12.80 13.49
N ASN A 253 -11.27 -14.12 13.35
CA ASN A 253 -10.73 -14.86 12.22
C ASN A 253 -11.50 -14.59 10.91
N ASP A 254 -12.78 -14.24 11.01
CA ASP A 254 -13.60 -13.91 9.84
C ASP A 254 -13.24 -12.51 9.35
N SER A 255 -13.04 -11.54 10.25
CA SER A 255 -12.59 -10.19 9.86
C SER A 255 -11.11 -10.11 9.47
N CYS A 256 -10.28 -11.09 9.83
CA CYS A 256 -8.84 -11.06 9.59
C CYS A 256 -8.48 -11.40 8.13
N LEU A 257 -7.87 -10.42 7.44
CA LEU A 257 -7.33 -10.61 6.08
C LEU A 257 -5.86 -11.07 6.06
N GLY A 258 -5.29 -11.49 7.19
CA GLY A 258 -3.92 -12.03 7.24
C GLY A 258 -2.82 -11.07 6.76
N CYS A 259 -3.06 -9.77 6.76
CA CYS A 259 -2.09 -8.76 6.28
C CYS A 259 -0.79 -8.65 7.12
N ASN A 260 -0.63 -9.41 8.20
CA ASN A 260 0.57 -9.45 9.04
C ASN A 260 1.00 -8.10 9.67
N ARG A 261 0.17 -7.05 9.62
CA ARG A 261 0.51 -5.74 10.23
C ARG A 261 0.72 -5.83 11.74
N CYS A 262 -0.11 -6.60 12.42
CA CYS A 262 -0.02 -6.82 13.86
C CYS A 262 1.27 -7.56 14.24
N PHE A 263 1.69 -8.53 13.42
CA PHE A 263 2.96 -9.23 13.54
C PHE A 263 4.12 -8.24 13.36
N ASN A 264 4.17 -7.49 12.27
CA ASN A 264 5.28 -6.57 12.01
C ASN A 264 5.38 -5.42 13.04
N LYS A 265 4.26 -4.97 13.64
CA LYS A 265 4.25 -3.83 14.56
C LYS A 265 4.31 -4.20 16.05
N CYS A 266 4.27 -5.48 16.41
CA CYS A 266 4.30 -5.88 17.82
C CYS A 266 5.68 -5.61 18.45
N PRO A 267 5.81 -4.69 19.42
CA PRO A 267 7.11 -4.30 19.98
C PRO A 267 7.76 -5.41 20.82
N ARG A 268 6.95 -6.35 21.32
CA ARG A 268 7.41 -7.50 22.12
C ARG A 268 7.57 -8.78 21.31
N GLY A 269 7.26 -8.73 20.01
CA GLY A 269 7.23 -9.92 19.17
C GLY A 269 6.31 -11.02 19.69
N ALA A 270 5.18 -10.64 20.29
CA ALA A 270 4.24 -11.55 20.95
C ALA A 270 3.17 -12.14 20.01
N ILE A 271 3.10 -11.69 18.76
CA ILE A 271 2.13 -12.19 17.76
C ILE A 271 2.85 -13.11 16.79
N ASP A 272 2.28 -14.27 16.49
CA ASP A 272 2.83 -15.23 15.53
C ASP A 272 1.74 -15.78 14.58
N PHE A 273 2.17 -16.39 13.48
CA PHE A 273 1.31 -17.08 12.50
C PHE A 273 1.79 -18.54 12.39
N PRO A 274 1.11 -19.50 13.05
CA PRO A 274 1.66 -20.82 13.32
C PRO A 274 1.85 -21.68 12.06
N LYS A 275 1.14 -21.41 10.95
CA LYS A 275 1.30 -22.14 9.69
C LYS A 275 2.43 -21.59 8.80
N VAL A 276 3.14 -20.55 9.25
CA VAL A 276 4.31 -20.00 8.57
C VAL A 276 5.58 -20.68 9.12
N PHE A 277 6.40 -21.29 8.24
CA PHE A 277 7.59 -22.10 8.63
C PHE A 277 8.93 -21.37 8.39
N GLY A 278 9.92 -21.55 9.28
CA GLY A 278 11.34 -21.22 8.99
C GLY A 278 11.69 -19.73 8.85
N LEU A 279 12.60 -19.41 7.92
CA LEU A 279 13.11 -18.05 7.60
C LEU A 279 12.00 -17.02 7.26
N SER A 280 10.78 -17.50 7.00
CA SER A 280 9.54 -16.76 6.78
C SER A 280 9.00 -16.04 8.03
N ARG A 281 9.51 -16.34 9.23
CA ARG A 281 9.07 -15.72 10.50
C ARG A 281 9.80 -14.42 10.86
N CYS A 282 10.44 -13.76 9.91
CA CYS A 282 11.14 -12.52 10.20
C CYS A 282 10.19 -11.33 10.17
N ARG A 283 10.25 -10.52 11.23
CA ARG A 283 9.52 -9.25 11.29
C ARG A 283 10.25 -8.23 10.44
N TYR A 284 9.50 -7.58 9.56
CA TYR A 284 10.03 -6.53 8.72
C TYR A 284 10.39 -5.31 9.56
N GLN A 285 11.67 -4.90 9.49
CA GLN A 285 12.12 -3.63 10.03
C GLN A 285 11.72 -2.56 9.02
N LYS A 286 10.77 -1.69 9.41
CA LYS A 286 10.29 -0.57 8.58
C LYS A 286 11.47 0.19 7.93
N PRO A 287 11.27 0.84 6.77
CA PRO A 287 12.30 1.70 6.18
C PRO A 287 12.72 2.80 7.14
N ASP A 288 13.95 3.28 6.98
CA ASP A 288 14.40 4.49 7.65
C ASP A 288 13.95 5.73 6.88
N PHE A 289 12.83 6.33 7.33
CA PHE A 289 12.22 7.49 6.69
C PHE A 289 13.03 8.78 6.86
N THR A 290 14.06 8.82 7.72
CA THR A 290 14.93 10.01 7.77
C THR A 290 15.80 10.14 6.53
N LYS A 291 15.85 9.09 5.68
CA LYS A 291 16.55 9.07 4.40
C LYS A 291 15.62 9.36 3.20
N VAL A 292 14.42 9.90 3.43
CA VAL A 292 13.48 10.30 2.35
C VAL A 292 14.10 11.37 1.45
N GLY A 293 14.08 11.10 0.14
CA GLY A 293 14.72 11.95 -0.88
C GLY A 293 16.26 11.85 -0.91
N VAL A 294 16.82 10.77 -0.37
CA VAL A 294 18.25 10.43 -0.52
C VAL A 294 18.31 9.21 -1.45
N GLY A 295 18.07 9.45 -2.74
CA GLY A 295 18.19 8.44 -3.79
C GLY A 295 19.65 8.06 -4.01
N ASP A 296 20.24 7.28 -3.09
CA ASP A 296 21.50 6.59 -3.34
C ASP A 296 21.42 5.07 -3.16
N GLY A 297 20.21 4.53 -2.95
CA GLY A 297 19.97 3.09 -2.86
C GLY A 297 20.56 2.39 -1.64
N LYS A 298 21.11 3.12 -0.66
CA LYS A 298 21.83 2.52 0.47
C LYS A 298 20.97 2.38 1.73
N ASN A 299 21.10 1.24 2.40
CA ASN A 299 20.43 1.00 3.69
C ASN A 299 21.02 1.84 4.85
N SER A 300 20.56 1.64 6.09
CA SER A 300 21.08 2.33 7.29
C SER A 300 22.58 2.12 7.55
N LYS A 301 23.20 1.13 6.89
CA LYS A 301 24.62 0.80 6.97
C LYS A 301 25.44 1.22 5.74
N GLY A 302 24.83 1.89 4.75
CA GLY A 302 25.54 2.28 3.53
C GLY A 302 25.65 1.17 2.48
N GLU A 303 24.92 0.07 2.63
CA GLU A 303 25.01 -1.10 1.74
C GLU A 303 24.00 -0.99 0.59
N ILE A 304 24.46 -1.33 -0.62
CA ILE A 304 23.69 -1.40 -1.87
C ILE A 304 23.25 -2.85 -2.11
N MET A 305 22.01 -3.08 -2.57
CA MET A 305 21.56 -4.42 -2.97
C MET A 305 22.17 -4.90 -4.28
N LYS A 306 22.39 -6.21 -4.36
CA LYS A 306 22.50 -6.91 -5.65
C LYS A 306 21.11 -7.00 -6.31
N PRO A 307 20.98 -6.77 -7.63
CA PRO A 307 19.73 -6.99 -8.38
C PRO A 307 19.14 -8.39 -8.11
N LEU A 308 17.82 -8.54 -8.22
CA LEU A 308 17.23 -9.87 -8.19
C LEU A 308 17.75 -10.72 -9.35
N PRO A 309 17.85 -12.04 -9.16
CA PRO A 309 17.79 -13.01 -10.26
C PRO A 309 16.52 -12.74 -11.10
N SER A 310 16.48 -13.17 -12.36
CA SER A 310 15.27 -13.03 -13.17
C SER A 310 14.04 -13.67 -12.49
N ILE A 311 12.83 -13.26 -12.87
CA ILE A 311 11.58 -13.83 -12.32
C ILE A 311 11.58 -15.36 -12.49
N GLU A 312 12.10 -15.85 -13.61
CA GLU A 312 12.27 -17.27 -13.91
C GLU A 312 13.24 -17.95 -12.92
N GLU A 313 14.33 -17.30 -12.55
CA GLU A 313 15.28 -17.79 -11.56
C GLU A 313 14.70 -17.81 -10.14
N ILE A 314 13.82 -16.85 -9.81
CA ILE A 314 13.10 -16.82 -8.52
C ILE A 314 12.10 -17.97 -8.45
N PHE A 315 11.31 -18.18 -9.51
CA PHE A 315 10.29 -19.22 -9.57
C PHE A 315 10.89 -20.63 -9.62
N ALA A 316 12.01 -20.81 -10.33
CA ALA A 316 12.75 -22.07 -10.35
C ALA A 316 13.21 -22.51 -8.94
N ARG A 317 13.57 -21.57 -8.06
CA ARG A 317 14.05 -21.86 -6.70
C ARG A 317 12.95 -22.35 -5.74
N VAL A 318 11.71 -21.97 -5.98
CA VAL A 318 10.56 -22.39 -5.16
C VAL A 318 9.77 -23.54 -5.79
N GLY A 319 10.27 -24.11 -6.89
CA GLY A 319 9.61 -25.21 -7.60
C GLY A 319 8.26 -24.82 -8.23
N TRP A 320 8.00 -23.51 -8.36
CA TRP A 320 6.78 -22.99 -8.95
C TRP A 320 7.00 -22.81 -10.45
N LYS A 321 6.14 -23.43 -11.26
CA LYS A 321 6.11 -23.22 -12.71
C LYS A 321 4.75 -22.57 -13.02
N PRO A 322 4.73 -21.35 -13.60
CA PRO A 322 3.47 -20.68 -13.93
C PRO A 322 2.62 -21.49 -14.91
#